data_AF-A0A524LK02-F1
#
_entry.id   AF-A0A524LK02-F1
#
_cell.length_a   1.000
_cell.length_b   1.000
_cell.length_c   1.000
_cell.angle_alpha   90.00
_cell.angle_beta   90.00
_cell.angle_gamma   90.00
#
_symmetry.space_group_name_H-M   'P 1'
#
loop_
_entity.id
_entity.type
_entity.pdbx_description
1 polymer ?
#
loop_
_entity_poly.entity_id
_entity_poly.type
_entity_poly.pdbx_seq_one_letter_code
_entity_poly.pdbx_strand_id
1 'polypeptide(L)'
;MEPLTLVLVIAGVIVLAIFNYYLNLAPGSDPDDFALGPPQLNLTCDCYLNTMILGGIMVIAFSAGSTLFDSRIELYFFGGLAFATVTVAGIVGRRKRHAEWKEDEQVIRRAIQKSPFGQAGRSLVDTTYNDEEEDDELGYEDY
;
A
#
# COMPACT_ATOMS: atom_id res chain seq x y z
N MET A 1 4.42 -19.50 29.00
CA MET A 1 3.25 -18.61 29.00
C MET A 1 2.06 -19.29 29.67
N GLU A 2 1.26 -18.56 30.46
CA GLU A 2 0.00 -19.07 31.00
C GLU A 2 -0.99 -19.44 29.87
N PRO A 3 -1.80 -20.51 30.02
CA PRO A 3 -2.71 -20.97 28.97
C PRO A 3 -3.75 -19.90 28.59
N LEU A 4 -4.18 -19.08 29.56
CA LEU A 4 -5.08 -17.95 29.32
C LEU A 4 -4.44 -16.92 28.36
N THR A 5 -3.19 -16.54 28.62
CA THR A 5 -2.43 -15.59 27.82
C THR A 5 -2.21 -16.11 26.40
N LEU A 6 -1.91 -17.40 26.24
CA LEU A 6 -1.79 -18.03 24.92
C LEU A 6 -3.09 -17.91 24.11
N VAL A 7 -4.23 -18.21 24.73
CA VAL A 7 -5.54 -18.09 24.08
C VAL A 7 -5.81 -16.65 23.66
N LEU A 8 -5.51 -15.67 24.52
CA LEU A 8 -5.68 -14.25 24.21
C LEU A 8 -4.78 -13.80 23.06
N VAL A 9 -3.52 -14.24 23.06
CA VAL A 9 -2.56 -13.96 21.98
C VAL A 9 -3.09 -14.51 20.66
N ILE A 10 -3.49 -15.79 20.63
CA ILE A 10 -4.01 -16.43 19.41
C ILE A 10 -5.29 -15.73 18.92
N ALA A 11 -6.23 -15.44 19.82
CA ALA A 11 -7.46 -14.72 19.46
C ALA A 11 -7.14 -13.33 18.89
N GLY A 12 -6.20 -12.60 19.51
CA GLY A 12 -5.71 -11.32 19.02
C GLY A 12 -5.12 -11.43 17.62
N VAL A 13 -4.23 -12.39 17.37
CA VAL A 13 -3.63 -12.65 16.04
C VAL A 13 -4.71 -12.92 15.00
N ILE A 14 -5.70 -13.76 15.32
CA ILE A 14 -6.78 -14.11 14.39
C ILE A 14 -7.60 -12.86 14.04
N VAL A 15 -8.02 -12.08 15.03
CA VAL A 15 -8.80 -10.86 14.80
C VAL A 15 -8.01 -9.87 13.93
N LEU A 16 -6.73 -9.66 14.25
CA LEU A 16 -5.86 -8.74 13.53
C LEU A 16 -5.57 -9.23 12.09
N ALA A 17 -5.41 -10.53 11.89
CA ALA A 17 -5.24 -11.13 10.57
C ALA A 17 -6.50 -10.99 9.70
N ILE A 18 -7.67 -11.25 10.28
CA ILE A 18 -8.97 -11.05 9.60
C ILE A 18 -9.15 -9.57 9.23
N PHE A 19 -8.87 -8.67 10.18
CA PHE A 19 -8.93 -7.24 9.93
C PHE A 19 -7.97 -6.81 8.83
N ASN A 20 -6.71 -7.26 8.87
CA ASN A 20 -5.71 -6.93 7.85
C ASN A 20 -6.09 -7.48 6.46
N TYR A 21 -6.70 -8.67 6.40
CA TYR A 21 -7.24 -9.23 5.17
C TYR A 21 -8.32 -8.32 4.57
N TYR A 22 -9.33 -7.95 5.36
CA TYR A 22 -10.43 -7.11 4.87
C TYR A 22 -10.01 -5.67 4.57
N LEU A 23 -9.08 -5.11 5.35
CA LEU A 23 -8.52 -3.79 5.10
C LEU A 23 -7.83 -3.75 3.72
N ASN A 24 -7.06 -4.79 3.39
CA ASN A 24 -6.41 -4.91 2.08
C ASN A 24 -7.32 -5.46 0.97
N LEU A 25 -8.58 -5.80 1.28
CA LEU A 25 -9.61 -6.14 0.32
C LEU A 25 -10.47 -4.92 -0.05
N ALA A 26 -10.51 -3.88 0.79
CA ALA A 26 -11.40 -2.74 0.63
C ALA A 26 -11.12 -1.93 -0.67
N PRO A 27 -12.17 -1.39 -1.31
CA PRO A 27 -12.04 -0.55 -2.51
C PRO A 27 -11.41 0.79 -2.12
N GLY A 28 -10.24 1.09 -2.69
CA GLY A 28 -9.39 2.21 -2.30
C GLY A 28 -7.93 2.02 -2.69
N SER A 29 -7.51 0.77 -3.02
CA SER A 29 -6.31 0.53 -3.80
C SER A 29 -6.67 0.51 -5.28
N ASP A 30 -6.39 1.59 -5.99
CA ASP A 30 -6.58 1.65 -7.44
C ASP A 30 -5.46 0.88 -8.17
N PRO A 31 -5.70 0.35 -9.38
CA PRO A 31 -4.65 -0.22 -10.22
C PRO A 31 -3.59 0.82 -10.63
N ASP A 32 -3.87 2.12 -10.48
CA ASP A 32 -2.94 3.22 -10.73
C ASP A 32 -2.10 3.61 -9.50
N ASP A 33 -2.37 3.08 -8.30
CA ASP A 33 -1.43 3.15 -7.15
C ASP A 33 -0.11 2.39 -7.44
N PHE A 34 -0.06 1.66 -8.56
CA PHE A 34 1.08 0.88 -9.02
C PHE A 34 1.97 1.65 -10.01
N ALA A 35 1.64 2.90 -10.38
CA ALA A 35 2.47 3.68 -11.29
C ALA A 35 2.70 5.09 -10.72
N LEU A 36 3.83 5.27 -10.02
CA LEU A 36 4.35 6.58 -9.68
C LEU A 36 5.06 7.17 -10.91
N GLY A 37 4.40 8.12 -11.56
CA GLY A 37 5.00 8.89 -12.65
C GLY A 37 4.74 8.29 -14.04
N PRO A 38 5.33 8.88 -15.09
CA PRO A 38 5.07 8.48 -16.46
C PRO A 38 5.53 7.03 -16.69
N PRO A 39 4.89 6.28 -17.61
CA PRO A 39 5.11 4.84 -17.80
C PRO A 39 6.55 4.45 -18.16
N GLN A 40 7.41 5.41 -18.50
CA GLN A 40 8.84 5.18 -18.72
C GLN A 40 9.63 4.95 -17.41
N LEU A 41 9.16 5.46 -16.26
CA LEU A 41 9.84 5.33 -14.97
C LEU A 41 9.61 3.99 -14.28
N ASN A 42 8.50 3.29 -14.59
CA ASN A 42 8.13 1.99 -14.02
C ASN A 42 8.29 1.93 -12.47
N LEU A 43 8.09 3.06 -11.79
CA LEU A 43 8.10 3.10 -10.33
C LEU A 43 6.74 2.62 -9.85
N THR A 44 6.73 1.56 -9.05
CA THR A 44 5.52 1.03 -8.42
C THR A 44 5.51 1.49 -6.97
N CYS A 45 4.42 2.12 -6.51
CA CYS A 45 4.30 2.44 -5.09
C CYS A 45 4.18 1.11 -4.32
N ASP A 46 4.96 0.97 -3.25
CA ASP A 46 5.21 -0.31 -2.58
C ASP A 46 3.93 -0.85 -1.91
N CYS A 47 3.25 -1.71 -2.66
CA CYS A 47 1.97 -2.32 -2.33
C CYS A 47 2.03 -3.27 -1.13
N TYR A 48 3.21 -3.54 -0.58
CA TYR A 48 3.34 -4.41 0.57
C TYR A 48 3.48 -3.65 1.88
N LEU A 49 3.77 -2.35 1.83
CA LEU A 49 3.93 -1.54 3.05
C LEU A 49 2.68 -1.59 3.92
N ASN A 50 1.49 -1.37 3.34
CA ASN A 50 0.23 -1.41 4.09
C ASN A 50 -0.04 -2.78 4.74
N THR A 51 0.29 -3.87 4.05
CA THR A 51 0.13 -5.23 4.59
C THR A 51 1.06 -5.50 5.77
N MET A 52 2.22 -4.83 5.81
CA MET A 52 3.24 -4.96 6.85
C MET A 52 3.02 -4.03 8.05
N ILE A 53 2.33 -2.88 7.89
CA ILE A 53 2.10 -1.91 8.98
C ILE A 53 1.41 -2.57 10.18
N LEU A 54 0.32 -3.31 9.95
CA LEU A 54 -0.42 -3.96 11.03
C LEU A 54 0.38 -5.09 11.69
N GLY A 55 1.17 -5.84 10.90
CA GLY A 55 2.12 -6.81 11.44
C GLY A 55 3.16 -6.14 12.34
N GLY A 56 3.74 -5.02 11.89
CA GLY A 56 4.74 -4.26 12.64
C GLY A 56 4.20 -3.69 13.95
N ILE A 57 3.01 -3.08 13.91
CA ILE A 57 2.30 -2.59 15.12
C ILE A 57 2.09 -3.74 16.11
N MET A 58 1.74 -4.93 15.63
CA MET A 58 1.54 -6.09 16.49
C MET A 58 2.85 -6.54 17.18
N VAL A 59 3.98 -6.52 16.47
CA VAL A 59 5.30 -6.83 17.06
C VAL A 59 5.67 -5.80 18.12
N ILE A 60 5.41 -4.50 17.86
CA ILE A 60 5.64 -3.44 18.84
C ILE A 60 4.75 -3.65 20.09
N ALA A 61 3.48 -4.04 19.90
CA ALA A 61 2.57 -4.34 20.99
C ALA A 61 3.05 -5.53 21.85
N PHE A 62 3.57 -6.60 21.23
CA PHE A 62 4.18 -7.71 21.96
C PHE A 62 5.45 -7.29 22.69
N SER A 63 6.27 -6.41 22.11
CA SER A 63 7.45 -5.86 22.78
C SER A 63 7.06 -5.04 24.02
N ALA A 64 6.01 -4.22 23.93
CA ALA A 64 5.46 -3.48 25.07
C ALA A 64 4.88 -4.42 26.14
N GLY A 65 4.21 -5.49 25.71
CA GLY A 65 3.67 -6.56 26.56
C GLY A 65 4.67 -7.68 26.90
N SER A 66 5.98 -7.41 26.87
CA SER A 66 7.01 -8.46 27.02
C SER A 66 6.93 -9.26 28.33
N THR A 67 6.30 -8.71 29.37
CA THR A 67 6.06 -9.38 30.66
C THR A 67 5.08 -10.56 30.56
N LEU A 68 4.34 -10.68 29.45
CA LEU A 68 3.41 -11.78 29.17
C LEU A 68 4.11 -13.08 28.73
N PHE A 69 5.41 -13.01 28.45
CA PHE A 69 6.21 -14.12 27.92
C PHE A 69 7.23 -14.57 28.96
N ASP A 70 7.41 -15.88 29.12
CA ASP A 70 8.34 -16.42 30.13
C ASP A 70 9.80 -16.28 29.67
N SER A 71 10.02 -16.18 28.35
CA SER A 71 11.36 -16.05 27.76
C SER A 71 11.39 -15.12 26.55
N ARG A 72 12.58 -14.56 26.28
CA ARG A 72 12.83 -13.73 25.08
C ARG A 72 12.69 -14.53 23.79
N ILE A 73 13.04 -15.82 23.83
CA ILE A 73 12.91 -16.73 22.68
C ILE A 73 11.43 -16.92 22.34
N GLU A 74 10.59 -17.13 23.36
CA GLU A 74 9.14 -17.23 23.20
C GLU A 74 8.56 -15.96 22.59
N LEU A 75 8.94 -14.78 23.10
CA LEU A 75 8.55 -13.49 22.53
C LEU A 75 8.93 -13.35 21.05
N TYR A 76 10.16 -13.67 20.67
CA TYR A 76 10.60 -13.56 19.27
C TYR A 76 9.92 -14.58 18.36
N PHE A 77 9.70 -15.80 18.85
CA PHE A 77 9.03 -16.84 18.09
C PHE A 77 7.56 -16.47 17.82
N PHE A 78 6.81 -16.11 18.87
CA PHE A 78 5.41 -15.71 18.71
C PHE A 78 5.26 -14.37 17.98
N GLY A 79 6.16 -13.41 18.19
CA GLY A 79 6.17 -12.15 17.45
C GLY A 79 6.44 -12.35 15.96
N GLY A 80 7.44 -13.17 15.61
CA GLY A 80 7.74 -13.50 14.21
C GLY A 80 6.60 -14.27 13.55
N LEU A 81 6.00 -15.23 14.25
CA LEU A 81 4.86 -16.00 13.74
C LEU A 81 3.62 -15.12 13.55
N ALA A 82 3.31 -14.26 14.52
CA ALA A 82 2.21 -13.30 14.44
C ALA A 82 2.41 -12.30 13.29
N PHE A 83 3.63 -11.75 13.15
CA PHE A 83 3.97 -10.87 12.05
C PHE A 83 3.75 -11.55 10.69
N ALA A 84 4.28 -12.76 10.52
CA ALA A 84 4.14 -13.51 9.28
C ALA A 84 2.68 -13.82 8.96
N THR A 85 1.91 -14.31 9.93
CA THR A 85 0.50 -14.67 9.74
C THR A 85 -0.37 -13.47 9.37
N VAL A 86 -0.24 -12.35 10.10
CA VAL A 86 -0.97 -11.11 9.82
C VAL A 86 -0.57 -10.54 8.46
N THR A 87 0.72 -10.52 8.13
CA THR A 87 1.21 -9.99 6.85
C THR A 87 0.72 -10.83 5.68
N VAL A 88 0.81 -12.16 5.77
CA VAL A 88 0.31 -13.07 4.72
C VAL A 88 -1.19 -12.88 4.52
N ALA A 89 -1.98 -12.73 5.58
CA ALA A 89 -3.42 -12.45 5.45
C ALA A 89 -3.69 -11.15 4.66
N GLY A 90 -2.94 -10.08 4.95
CA GLY A 90 -3.01 -8.82 4.19
C GLY A 90 -2.63 -8.99 2.71
N ILE A 91 -1.55 -9.72 2.43
CA ILE A 91 -1.10 -10.02 1.06
C ILE A 91 -2.16 -10.80 0.28
N VAL A 92 -2.79 -11.80 0.90
CA VAL A 92 -3.85 -12.60 0.27
C VAL A 92 -5.06 -11.73 -0.05
N GLY A 93 -5.48 -10.86 0.87
CA GLY A 93 -6.56 -9.88 0.62
C GLY A 93 -6.25 -8.99 -0.58
N ARG A 94 -5.04 -8.43 -0.60
CA ARG A 94 -4.58 -7.55 -1.68
C ARG A 94 -4.52 -8.25 -3.04
N ARG A 95 -3.99 -9.48 -3.09
CA ARG A 95 -3.93 -10.27 -4.33
C ARG A 95 -5.31 -10.57 -4.88
N LYS A 96 -6.27 -10.88 -4.01
CA LYS A 96 -7.65 -11.11 -4.42
C LYS A 96 -8.25 -9.83 -5.02
N ARG A 97 -8.06 -8.68 -4.37
CA ARG A 97 -8.57 -7.40 -4.88
C ARG A 97 -7.98 -7.02 -6.23
N HIS A 98 -6.69 -7.25 -6.43
CA HIS A 98 -6.04 -7.02 -7.73
C HIS A 98 -6.60 -7.92 -8.84
N ALA A 99 -6.97 -9.17 -8.52
CA ALA A 99 -7.63 -10.04 -9.48
C ALA A 99 -9.03 -9.52 -9.87
N GLU A 100 -9.83 -9.10 -8.88
CA GLU A 100 -11.17 -8.50 -9.11
C GLU A 100 -11.09 -7.25 -9.99
N TRP A 101 -10.15 -6.34 -9.70
CA TRP A 101 -9.93 -5.14 -10.52
C TRP A 101 -9.63 -5.46 -11.98
N LYS A 102 -8.80 -6.47 -12.24
CA LYS A 102 -8.43 -6.87 -13.60
C LYS A 102 -9.64 -7.42 -14.39
N GLU A 103 -10.61 -8.00 -13.69
CA GLU A 103 -11.86 -8.46 -14.29
C GLU A 103 -12.79 -7.27 -14.58
N ASP A 104 -12.97 -6.39 -13.60
CA ASP A 104 -13.81 -5.18 -13.72
C ASP A 104 -13.31 -4.22 -14.80
N GLU A 105 -11.99 -4.02 -14.90
CA GLU A 105 -11.36 -3.18 -15.92
C GLU A 105 -11.70 -3.67 -17.33
N GLN A 106 -11.73 -4.99 -17.55
CA GLN A 106 -12.09 -5.57 -18.85
C GLN A 106 -13.56 -5.31 -19.19
N VAL A 107 -14.46 -5.33 -18.19
CA VAL A 107 -15.88 -5.02 -18.37
C VAL A 107 -16.06 -3.54 -18.69
N ILE A 108 -15.40 -2.64 -17.95
CA ILE A 108 -15.46 -1.19 -18.18
C ILE A 108 -14.88 -0.84 -19.55
N ARG A 109 -13.73 -1.42 -19.94
CA ARG A 109 -13.14 -1.24 -21.27
C ARG A 109 -14.04 -1.71 -22.41
N ARG A 110 -14.93 -2.68 -22.17
CA ARG A 110 -15.93 -3.12 -23.16
C ARG A 110 -17.17 -2.23 -23.18
N ALA A 111 -17.58 -1.70 -22.03
CA ALA A 111 -18.75 -0.84 -21.90
C ALA A 111 -18.48 0.58 -22.43
N ILE A 112 -17.26 1.09 -22.23
CA ILE A 112 -16.81 2.34 -22.84
C ILE A 112 -16.33 2.01 -24.25
N GLN A 113 -17.26 2.00 -25.22
CA GLN A 113 -16.87 2.13 -26.62
C GLN A 113 -15.97 3.36 -26.73
N LYS A 114 -14.71 3.17 -27.15
CA LYS A 114 -13.86 4.29 -27.56
C LYS A 114 -14.67 5.09 -28.58
N SER A 115 -15.17 6.24 -28.15
CA SER A 115 -15.84 7.17 -29.05
C SER A 115 -14.89 7.39 -30.24
N PRO A 116 -15.33 7.17 -31.49
CA PRO A 116 -14.51 7.42 -32.67
C PRO A 116 -14.04 8.88 -32.79
N PHE A 117 -14.58 9.78 -31.95
CA PHE A 117 -14.23 11.19 -31.94
C PHE A 117 -12.91 11.52 -31.26
N GLY A 118 -12.22 10.57 -30.61
CA GLY A 118 -10.90 10.79 -30.01
C GLY A 118 -9.73 10.87 -31.02
N GLN A 119 -9.96 10.60 -32.31
CA GLN A 119 -8.92 10.64 -33.35
C GLN A 119 -8.98 11.89 -34.24
N ALA A 120 -10.00 12.74 -34.08
CA ALA A 120 -10.14 14.02 -34.78
C ALA A 120 -9.92 15.18 -33.80
N GLY A 121 -8.71 15.27 -33.25
CA GLY A 121 -8.39 16.25 -32.23
C GLY A 121 -6.92 16.23 -31.85
N ARG A 122 -6.03 16.19 -32.85
CA ARG A 122 -4.74 16.89 -32.71
C ARG A 122 -5.10 18.36 -32.51
N SER A 123 -5.41 18.71 -31.27
CA SER A 123 -5.40 20.10 -30.85
C SER A 123 -3.96 20.56 -31.05
N LEU A 124 -3.79 21.40 -32.07
CA LEU A 124 -2.66 22.31 -32.27
C LEU A 124 -2.63 23.32 -31.12
N VAL A 125 -2.56 22.85 -29.87
CA VAL A 125 -1.99 23.66 -28.80
C VAL A 125 -0.51 23.37 -28.90
N ASP A 126 0.11 24.10 -29.82
CA ASP A 126 1.51 24.42 -29.76
C ASP A 126 1.74 25.04 -28.38
N THR A 127 2.26 24.24 -27.45
CA THR A 127 2.90 24.78 -26.26
C THR A 127 4.17 25.46 -26.76
N THR A 128 4.02 26.68 -27.27
CA THR A 128 5.07 27.67 -27.20
C THR A 128 5.40 27.83 -25.72
N TYR A 129 6.40 27.07 -25.29
CA TYR A 129 7.26 27.45 -24.19
C TYR A 129 7.78 28.84 -24.53
N ASN A 130 7.22 29.85 -23.86
CA ASN A 130 7.81 31.17 -23.85
C ASN A 130 9.02 31.08 -22.90
N ASP A 131 10.16 30.69 -23.46
CA ASP A 131 11.49 30.86 -22.85
C ASP A 131 11.83 32.36 -22.82
N GLU A 132 11.12 33.15 -22.00
CA GLU A 132 11.53 34.52 -21.72
C GLU A 132 11.49 34.78 -20.21
N GLU A 133 12.70 35.08 -19.70
CA GLU A 133 13.05 35.71 -18.43
C GLU A 133 13.34 34.79 -17.23
N GLU A 134 14.34 33.92 -17.42
CA GLU A 134 15.42 33.73 -16.44
C GLU A 134 16.32 34.99 -16.53
N ASP A 135 16.27 35.88 -15.53
CA ASP A 135 17.41 36.72 -15.16
C ASP A 135 17.43 36.83 -13.64
N ASP A 136 18.27 35.96 -13.07
CA ASP A 136 18.74 35.98 -11.71
C ASP A 136 19.53 37.27 -11.43
N GLU A 137 19.08 38.08 -10.47
CA GLU A 137 20.01 38.96 -9.73
C GLU A 137 19.51 39.20 -8.30
N LEU A 138 19.56 38.14 -7.47
CA LEU A 138 19.61 38.25 -6.02
C LEU A 138 21.08 38.32 -5.59
N GLY A 139 21.62 39.54 -5.53
CA GLY A 139 22.94 39.85 -4.95
C GLY A 139 22.82 40.89 -3.82
N TYR A 140 23.00 40.43 -2.58
CA TYR A 140 23.27 41.26 -1.39
C TYR A 140 24.61 42.01 -1.55
N GLU A 141 24.73 43.27 -1.09
CA GLU A 141 25.87 43.75 -0.27
C GLU A 141 25.70 45.21 0.23
N ASP A 142 25.61 45.34 1.57
CA ASP A 142 26.19 46.32 2.51
C ASP A 142 26.60 47.76 2.08
N TYR A 143 25.94 48.79 2.67
CA TYR A 143 26.44 49.73 3.72
C TYR A 143 25.56 50.99 3.84
#